data_AF-A0A3D4A058-F1
#
_entry.id   AF-A0A3D4A058-F1
#
_cell.length_a   1.000
_cell.length_b   1.000
_cell.length_c   1.000
_cell.angle_alpha   90.00
_cell.angle_beta   90.00
_cell.angle_gamma   90.00
#
_symmetry.space_group_name_H-M   'P 1'
#
loop_
_entity.id
_entity.type
_entity.pdbx_description
1 polymer ?
#
loop_
_entity_poly.entity_id
_entity_poly.type
_entity_poly.pdbx_seq_one_letter_code
_entity_poly.pdbx_strand_id
1 'polypeptide(L)' 'MQPLDWIDDELDALNAADALRTIRTRDVSYRPGFISIAGQELTNFSSNDYL' A
#
# COMPACT_ATOMS: atom_id res chain seq x y z
N MET A 1 -9.73 -6.85 -30.34
CA MET A 1 -9.85 -7.22 -28.92
C MET A 1 -8.43 -7.28 -28.37
N GLN A 2 -8.05 -6.35 -27.50
CA GLN A 2 -6.71 -6.40 -26.93
C GLN A 2 -6.75 -7.38 -25.75
N PRO A 3 -5.80 -8.33 -25.64
CA PRO A 3 -5.83 -9.37 -24.60
C PRO A 3 -5.81 -8.86 -23.15
N LEU A 4 -5.64 -7.55 -22.93
CA LEU A 4 -5.55 -6.92 -21.62
C LEU A 4 -6.82 -6.15 -21.22
N ASP A 5 -7.80 -6.02 -22.12
CA ASP A 5 -9.03 -5.26 -21.86
C ASP A 5 -9.77 -5.78 -20.59
N TRP A 6 -9.67 -7.08 -20.29
CA TRP A 6 -10.27 -7.69 -19.09
C TRP A 6 -9.64 -7.21 -17.77
N ILE A 7 -8.39 -6.73 -17.79
CA ILE A 7 -7.71 -6.22 -16.59
C ILE A 7 -8.34 -4.90 -16.18
N ASP A 8 -8.61 -4.03 -17.16
CA ASP A 8 -9.23 -2.73 -16.92
C ASP A 8 -10.65 -2.91 -16.35
N ASP A 9 -11.43 -3.85 -16.93
CA ASP A 9 -12.77 -4.20 -16.43
C ASP A 9 -12.74 -4.69 -14.96
N GLU A 10 -11.76 -5.53 -14.60
CA GLU A 10 -11.61 -6.04 -13.23
C GLU A 10 -11.14 -4.93 -12.26
N LEU A 11 -10.22 -4.05 -12.70
CA LEU A 11 -9.78 -2.91 -11.89
C LEU A 11 -10.92 -1.94 -11.61
N ASP A 12 -11.79 -1.68 -12.61
CA ASP A 12 -12.98 -0.86 -12.45
C ASP A 12 -13.98 -1.50 -11.47
N ALA A 13 -14.18 -2.82 -11.57
CA ALA A 13 -15.04 -3.56 -10.64
C ALA A 13 -14.51 -3.49 -9.20
N LEU A 14 -13.20 -3.67 -9.00
CA LEU A 14 -12.56 -3.55 -7.69
C LEU A 14 -12.63 -2.12 -7.15
N ASN A 15 -12.50 -1.11 -8.01
CA ASN A 15 -12.62 0.30 -7.62
C ASN A 15 -14.06 0.63 -7.16
N ALA A 16 -15.07 0.17 -7.92
CA ALA A 16 -16.47 0.35 -7.58
C ALA A 16 -16.87 -0.34 -6.26
N ALA A 17 -16.15 -1.41 -5.90
CA ALA A 17 -16.33 -2.15 -4.65
C ALA A 17 -15.49 -1.63 -3.48
N ASP A 18 -14.72 -0.54 -3.64
CA ASP A 18 -13.75 -0.02 -2.65
C ASP A 18 -12.74 -1.09 -2.18
N ALA A 19 -12.37 -2.01 -3.09
CA ALA A 19 -11.49 -3.14 -2.82
C ALA A 19 -10.04 -2.91 -3.29
N LEU A 20 -9.78 -1.81 -4.00
CA LEU A 20 -8.43 -1.42 -4.41
C LEU A 20 -7.61 -0.96 -3.22
N ARG A 21 -6.42 -1.54 -3.07
CA ARG A 21 -5.51 -1.21 -1.97
C ARG A 21 -4.50 -0.17 -2.40
N THR A 22 -4.44 0.94 -1.67
CA THR A 22 -3.34 1.90 -1.80
C THR A 22 -2.12 1.42 -1.02
N ILE A 23 -1.03 1.16 -1.72
CA ILE A 23 0.27 0.88 -1.09
C ILE A 23 0.90 2.21 -0.69
N ARG A 24 1.35 2.32 0.57
CA ARG A 24 2.12 3.46 1.07
C ARG A 24 3.59 3.09 1.17
N THR A 25 4.47 3.98 0.74
CA THR A 25 5.92 3.78 0.81
C THR A 25 6.46 4.39 2.09
N ARG A 26 7.38 3.68 2.75
CA ARG A 26 8.13 4.22 3.90
C ARG A 26 9.16 5.22 3.41
N ASP A 27 9.33 6.32 4.13
CA ASP A 27 10.45 7.22 3.90
C ASP A 27 11.76 6.57 4.39
N VAL A 28 12.90 7.09 3.96
CA VAL A 28 14.24 6.46 4.13
C VAL A 28 14.68 6.33 5.59
N SER A 29 14.01 6.99 6.54
CA SER A 29 14.36 6.94 7.96
C SER A 29 13.83 5.66 8.62
N TYR A 30 14.71 4.68 8.88
CA TYR A 30 14.41 3.55 9.76
C TYR A 30 14.84 3.87 11.20
N ARG A 31 13.90 3.74 12.13
CA ARG A 31 14.14 3.72 13.57
C ARG A 31 13.36 2.57 14.19
N PRO A 32 13.94 1.79 15.12
CA PRO A 32 13.20 0.71 15.77
C PRO A 32 11.89 1.21 16.40
N GLY A 33 10.77 0.57 16.06
CA GLY A 33 9.43 0.92 16.55
C GLY A 33 8.75 2.10 15.84
N PHE A 34 9.42 2.82 14.94
CA PHE A 34 8.86 3.97 14.22
C PHE A 34 9.05 3.85 12.71
N ILE A 35 8.10 4.41 11.95
CA ILE A 35 8.19 4.59 10.51
C ILE A 35 7.78 6.01 10.15
N SER A 36 8.37 6.56 9.10
CA SER A 36 7.88 7.77 8.48
C SER A 36 7.14 7.41 7.19
N ILE A 37 5.95 7.98 7.00
CA ILE A 37 5.17 7.88 5.77
C ILE A 37 4.76 9.30 5.38
N ALA A 38 5.20 9.75 4.20
CA ALA A 38 4.91 11.09 3.70
C ALA A 38 5.30 12.21 4.69
N GLY A 39 6.44 12.04 5.37
CA GLY A 39 6.97 12.98 6.36
C GLY A 39 6.28 12.95 7.73
N GLN A 40 5.31 12.06 7.93
CA GLN A 40 4.67 11.84 9.23
C GLN A 40 5.27 10.63 9.94
N GLU A 41 5.77 10.85 11.15
CA GLU A 41 6.25 9.76 12.03
C GLU A 41 5.06 9.04 12.68
N LEU A 42 5.10 7.70 12.63
CA LEU A 42 4.07 6.79 13.14
C LEU A 42 4.73 5.65 13.92
N THR A 43 4.05 5.14 14.95
CA THR A 43 4.47 3.91 15.63
C THR A 43 4.16 2.68 14.78
N ASN A 44 5.16 1.81 14.60
CA ASN A 44 5.07 0.67 13.70
C ASN A 44 4.62 -0.61 14.43
N PHE A 45 3.30 -0.82 14.52
CA PHE A 45 2.71 -2.05 15.05
C PHE A 45 2.44 -3.13 13.99
N SER A 46 2.63 -2.81 12.71
CA SER A 46 2.27 -3.68 11.58
C SER A 46 3.48 -4.34 10.91
N SER A 47 4.62 -4.34 11.59
CA SER A 47 5.85 -4.95 11.08
C SER A 47 6.08 -6.31 11.69
N ASN A 48 6.56 -7.25 10.87
CA ASN A 48 7.01 -8.55 11.35
C ASN A 48 8.49 -8.55 11.77
N ASP A 49 9.01 -7.36 12.12
CA ASP A 49 10.41 -7.10 12.43
C ASP A 49 10.60 -7.17 13.95
N TYR A 50 10.84 -8.37 14.47
CA TYR A 50 10.85 -8.68 15.91
C TYR A 50 12.23 -9.12 16.44
N LEU A 51 13.25 -9.21 15.58
CA LEU A 51 14.57 -9.79 15.87
C LEU A 51 15.67 -8.74 15.76
#